data_AF-B4WQ77-F1
#
_entry.id   AF-B4WQ77-F1
#
_cell.length_a   1.000
_cell.length_b   1.000
_cell.length_c   1.000
_cell.angle_alpha   90.00
_cell.angle_beta   90.00
_cell.angle_gamma   90.00
#
_symmetry.space_group_name_H-M   'P 1'
#
loop_
_entity.id
_entity.type
_entity.pdbx_description
1 polymer ?
#
loop_
_entity_poly.entity_id
_entity_poly.type
_entity_poly.pdbx_seq_one_letter_code
_entity_poly.pdbx_strand_id
1 'polypeptide(L)'
;MDDKPAIDIWAYAEPAGEEPDPLKRNVLQWRRLITSVREPLEIFPGQPVDVTGFVYRSFPGAPQQFVLARQVIRCCLSDTVPLGLSIHTDTADDFENDIWLKVRGTFGTVTVRNKPVLVVLPDQIETIPEPQKVYINGVF
;
A
#
# COMPACT_ATOMS: atom_id res chain seq x y z
N MET A 1 -20.99 -28.83 21.13
CA MET A 1 -21.11 -27.91 19.98
C MET A 1 -20.61 -26.58 20.47
N ASP A 2 -19.30 -26.38 20.39
CA ASP A 2 -18.70 -25.07 20.66
C ASP A 2 -18.93 -24.20 19.42
N ASP A 3 -19.97 -23.37 19.49
CA ASP A 3 -20.19 -22.29 18.53
C ASP A 3 -19.14 -21.22 18.83
N LYS A 4 -17.93 -21.43 18.30
CA LYS A 4 -16.86 -20.45 18.38
C LYS A 4 -17.36 -19.21 17.63
N PRO A 5 -17.46 -18.04 18.26
CA PRO A 5 -18.02 -16.87 17.60
C PRO A 5 -17.20 -16.60 16.35
N ALA A 6 -17.88 -16.54 15.20
CA ALA A 6 -17.27 -16.12 13.95
C ALA A 6 -16.61 -14.76 14.20
N ILE A 7 -15.28 -14.70 14.10
CA ILE A 7 -14.54 -13.45 14.20
C ILE A 7 -15.15 -12.53 13.14
N ASP A 8 -15.67 -11.38 13.58
CA ASP A 8 -16.14 -10.35 12.65
C ASP A 8 -14.93 -9.73 11.96
N ILE A 9 -14.52 -10.38 10.87
CA ILE A 9 -13.36 -9.98 10.07
C ILE A 9 -13.48 -8.55 9.54
N TRP A 10 -14.71 -8.05 9.43
CA TRP A 10 -15.00 -6.71 8.93
C TRP A 10 -14.65 -5.62 9.94
N ALA A 11 -14.61 -5.93 11.24
CA ALA A 11 -14.11 -5.02 12.26
C ALA A 11 -12.60 -4.69 12.06
N TYR A 12 -11.86 -5.58 11.41
CA TYR A 12 -10.41 -5.50 11.20
C TYR A 12 -10.01 -5.16 9.75
N ALA A 13 -10.99 -4.85 8.90
CA ALA A 13 -10.76 -4.55 7.49
C ALA A 13 -11.13 -3.10 7.15
N GLU A 14 -10.28 -2.44 6.37
CA GLU A 14 -10.66 -1.21 5.67
C GLU A 14 -11.60 -1.51 4.49
N PRO A 15 -12.48 -0.55 4.13
CA PRO A 15 -13.38 -0.71 2.99
C PRO A 15 -12.63 -0.73 1.64
N ALA A 16 -13.21 -1.42 0.66
CA ALA A 16 -12.70 -1.55 -0.70
C ALA A 16 -13.25 -0.51 -1.69
N GLY A 17 -14.32 0.19 -1.28
CA GLY A 17 -15.15 1.02 -2.16
C GLY A 17 -14.39 2.19 -2.78
N GLU A 18 -15.04 2.94 -3.66
CA GLU A 18 -14.44 4.16 -4.21
C GLU A 18 -14.21 5.21 -3.13
N GLU A 19 -13.10 5.94 -3.22
CA GLU A 19 -12.80 7.09 -2.38
C GLU A 19 -12.34 8.24 -3.29
N PRO A 20 -13.11 9.34 -3.39
CA PRO A 20 -12.77 10.47 -4.25
C PRO A 20 -11.61 11.31 -3.72
N ASP A 21 -11.38 11.36 -2.40
CA ASP A 21 -10.31 12.14 -1.77
C ASP A 21 -8.97 11.38 -1.83
N PRO A 22 -7.96 11.88 -2.57
CA PRO A 22 -6.66 11.22 -2.67
C PRO A 22 -5.99 10.92 -1.32
N LEU A 23 -6.19 11.78 -0.32
CA LEU A 23 -5.57 11.65 1.00
C LEU A 23 -6.30 10.66 1.92
N LYS A 24 -7.46 10.15 1.49
CA LYS A 24 -8.20 9.11 2.21
C LYS A 24 -8.15 7.75 1.53
N ARG A 25 -7.59 7.68 0.32
CA ARG A 25 -7.44 6.43 -0.41
C ARG A 25 -6.44 5.51 0.28
N ASN A 26 -6.87 4.29 0.56
CA ASN A 26 -5.97 3.21 0.95
C ASN A 26 -5.21 2.63 -0.25
N VAL A 27 -4.29 1.73 0.05
CA VAL A 27 -3.40 1.09 -0.93
C VAL A 27 -4.17 0.36 -2.04
N LEU A 28 -5.27 -0.33 -1.71
CA LEU A 28 -6.07 -1.06 -2.71
C LEU A 28 -6.75 -0.11 -3.70
N GLN A 29 -7.35 0.97 -3.18
CA GLN A 29 -8.03 1.97 -4.01
C GLN A 29 -7.06 2.65 -4.98
N TRP A 30 -5.87 3.05 -4.49
CA TRP A 30 -4.82 3.57 -5.36
C TRP A 30 -4.39 2.56 -6.41
N ARG A 31 -4.15 1.30 -6.02
CA ARG A 31 -3.73 0.26 -6.96
C ARG A 31 -4.76 0.00 -8.04
N ARG A 32 -6.05 -0.04 -7.70
CA ARG A 32 -7.15 -0.17 -8.67
C ARG A 32 -7.14 0.97 -9.68
N LEU A 33 -7.06 2.20 -9.20
CA LEU A 33 -7.04 3.39 -10.06
C LEU A 33 -5.81 3.44 -10.97
N ILE A 34 -4.63 3.09 -10.45
CA ILE A 34 -3.40 3.04 -11.24
C ILE A 34 -3.50 1.99 -12.36
N THR A 35 -4.09 0.83 -12.08
CA THR A 35 -4.23 -0.25 -13.06
C THR A 35 -5.38 -0.06 -14.05
N SER A 36 -6.32 0.85 -13.78
CA SER A 36 -7.48 1.06 -14.65
C SER A 36 -7.23 2.07 -15.77
N VAL A 37 -6.13 2.83 -15.70
CA VAL A 37 -5.77 3.82 -16.71
C VAL A 37 -4.68 3.29 -17.66
N ARG A 38 -4.67 3.82 -18.87
CA ARG A 38 -3.71 3.41 -19.92
C ARG A 38 -2.29 3.95 -19.67
N GLU A 39 -2.18 5.23 -19.29
CA GLU A 39 -0.89 5.94 -19.17
C GLU A 39 -0.67 6.45 -17.74
N PRO A 40 -0.45 5.57 -16.74
CA PRO A 40 -0.36 5.96 -15.33
C PRO A 40 0.83 6.90 -15.02
N LEU A 41 1.92 6.79 -15.78
CA LEU A 41 3.12 7.61 -15.60
C LEU A 41 2.90 9.08 -16.02
N GLU A 42 1.84 9.38 -16.75
CA GLU A 42 1.46 10.74 -17.14
C GLU A 42 0.39 11.32 -16.19
N ILE A 43 -0.52 10.46 -15.70
CA ILE A 43 -1.72 10.88 -14.97
C ILE A 43 -1.47 11.13 -13.48
N PHE A 44 -0.68 10.27 -12.83
CA PHE A 44 -0.55 10.29 -11.36
C PHE A 44 0.55 11.18 -10.79
N PRO A 45 1.68 11.49 -11.48
CA PRO A 45 2.68 12.38 -10.91
C PRO A 45 2.06 13.69 -10.41
N GLY A 46 2.43 14.11 -9.20
CA GLY A 46 1.86 15.29 -8.54
C GLY A 46 0.60 15.03 -7.70
N GLN A 47 0.00 13.84 -7.77
CA GLN A 47 -1.13 13.48 -6.90
C GLN A 47 -0.65 13.22 -5.46
N PRO A 48 -1.28 13.83 -4.45
CA PRO A 48 -0.90 13.63 -3.06
C PRO A 48 -1.38 12.26 -2.55
N VAL A 49 -0.67 11.72 -1.57
CA VAL A 49 -0.98 10.43 -0.95
C VAL A 49 -0.72 10.47 0.55
N ASP A 50 -1.63 9.89 1.34
CA ASP A 50 -1.47 9.61 2.78
C ASP A 50 -1.94 8.16 3.01
N VAL A 51 -0.99 7.24 3.14
CA VAL A 51 -1.27 5.79 3.20
C VAL A 51 -0.54 5.14 4.35
N THR A 52 -1.13 4.05 4.84
CA THR A 52 -0.55 3.19 5.87
C THR A 52 -0.36 1.79 5.33
N GLY A 53 0.77 1.16 5.66
CA GLY A 53 1.08 -0.22 5.31
C GLY A 53 2.33 -0.74 6.01
N PHE A 54 2.65 -2.00 5.77
CA PHE A 54 3.89 -2.60 6.25
C PHE A 54 4.93 -2.64 5.14
N VAL A 55 6.21 -2.64 5.50
CA VAL A 55 7.32 -2.73 4.57
C VAL A 55 7.41 -4.14 4.00
N TYR A 56 7.35 -4.24 2.68
CA TYR A 56 7.44 -5.48 1.94
C TYR A 56 8.53 -5.39 0.87
N ARG A 57 9.60 -6.18 1.01
CA ARG A 57 10.69 -6.26 0.03
C ARG A 57 10.51 -7.49 -0.85
N SER A 58 9.82 -7.32 -1.97
CA SER A 58 9.56 -8.41 -2.92
C SER A 58 10.78 -8.79 -3.77
N PHE A 59 11.79 -7.93 -3.89
CA PHE A 59 12.95 -8.14 -4.74
C PHE A 59 14.25 -7.69 -4.05
N PRO A 60 15.23 -8.58 -3.86
CA PRO A 60 16.58 -8.18 -3.45
C PRO A 60 17.19 -7.23 -4.49
N GLY A 61 17.83 -6.15 -4.03
CA GLY A 61 18.64 -5.27 -4.89
C GLY A 61 17.89 -4.16 -5.62
N ALA A 62 16.81 -3.62 -5.05
CA ALA A 62 16.27 -2.30 -5.41
C ALA A 62 16.73 -1.29 -4.34
N PRO A 63 17.96 -0.74 -4.43
CA PRO A 63 18.41 0.27 -3.49
C PRO A 63 17.45 1.45 -3.53
N GLN A 64 17.23 2.10 -2.38
CA GLN A 64 16.35 3.27 -2.25
C GLN A 64 14.87 2.98 -2.51
N GLN A 65 14.42 1.71 -2.50
CA GLN A 65 13.01 1.36 -2.68
C GLN A 65 12.54 0.26 -1.76
N PHE A 66 11.28 0.38 -1.35
CA PHE A 66 10.52 -0.70 -0.72
C PHE A 66 9.05 -0.59 -1.16
N VAL A 67 8.29 -1.67 -0.98
CA VAL A 67 6.84 -1.64 -1.21
C VAL A 67 6.15 -1.40 0.13
N LEU A 68 5.31 -0.36 0.21
CA LEU A 68 4.40 -0.19 1.34
C LEU A 68 3.12 -0.97 1.03
N ALA A 69 2.92 -2.08 1.73
CA ALA A 69 1.91 -3.08 1.41
C ALA A 69 0.81 -3.18 2.47
N ARG A 70 -0.33 -3.72 2.05
CA ARG A 70 -1.44 -4.15 2.91
C ARG A 70 -1.86 -5.56 2.54
N GLN A 71 -2.34 -6.32 3.53
CA GLN A 71 -2.93 -7.63 3.30
C GLN A 71 -4.36 -7.44 2.77
N VAL A 72 -4.59 -7.78 1.51
CA VAL A 72 -5.90 -7.71 0.87
C VAL A 72 -6.55 -9.09 0.93
N ILE A 73 -7.71 -9.19 1.57
CA ILE A 73 -8.51 -10.41 1.64
C ILE A 73 -9.17 -10.65 0.28
N ARG A 74 -8.98 -11.84 -0.32
CA ARG A 74 -9.66 -12.20 -1.58
C ARG A 74 -10.99 -12.90 -1.36
N CYS A 75 -10.96 -14.04 -0.67
CA CYS A 75 -12.17 -14.82 -0.38
C CYS A 75 -12.34 -15.17 1.11
N CYS A 76 -11.25 -15.28 1.86
CA CYS A 76 -11.25 -15.58 3.30
C CYS A 76 -9.96 -15.05 3.95
N LEU A 77 -9.89 -15.03 5.28
CA LEU A 77 -8.69 -14.54 6.01
C LEU A 77 -7.40 -15.29 5.64
N SER A 78 -7.49 -16.58 5.37
CA SER A 78 -6.34 -17.40 4.96
C SER A 78 -5.91 -17.13 3.52
N ASP A 79 -6.77 -16.51 2.71
CA ASP A 79 -6.51 -16.16 1.31
C ASP A 79 -6.30 -14.64 1.18
N THR A 80 -5.19 -14.18 1.75
CA THR A 80 -4.73 -12.79 1.67
C THR A 80 -3.52 -12.67 0.77
N VAL A 81 -3.38 -11.51 0.12
CA VAL A 81 -2.16 -11.18 -0.63
C VAL A 81 -1.65 -9.79 -0.28
N PRO A 82 -0.31 -9.62 -0.23
CA PRO A 82 0.28 -8.30 -0.12
C PRO A 82 0.05 -7.55 -1.44
N LEU A 83 -0.60 -6.40 -1.33
CA LEU A 83 -0.72 -5.42 -2.41
C LEU A 83 -0.15 -4.11 -1.91
N GLY A 84 0.66 -3.42 -2.72
CA GLY A 84 1.38 -2.25 -2.24
C GLY A 84 1.74 -1.22 -3.30
N LEU A 85 2.15 -0.05 -2.82
CA LEU A 85 2.70 1.04 -3.62
C LEU A 85 4.23 1.07 -3.44
N SER A 86 4.95 1.35 -4.53
CA SER A 86 6.40 1.49 -4.45
C SER A 86 6.75 2.84 -3.81
N ILE A 87 7.54 2.83 -2.75
CA ILE A 87 8.09 4.03 -2.10
C ILE A 87 9.54 4.17 -2.54
N HIS A 88 9.94 5.37 -2.95
CA HIS A 88 11.33 5.67 -3.28
C HIS A 88 11.88 6.73 -2.34
N THR A 89 12.96 6.39 -1.62
CA THR A 89 13.61 7.27 -0.64
C THR A 89 15.06 6.83 -0.42
N ASP A 90 15.96 7.78 -0.15
CA ASP A 90 17.36 7.49 0.16
C ASP A 90 17.52 6.71 1.46
N THR A 91 16.57 6.80 2.38
CA THR A 91 16.55 6.11 3.67
C THR A 91 15.83 4.76 3.62
N ALA A 92 15.66 4.17 2.43
CA ALA A 92 14.88 2.95 2.31
C ALA A 92 15.44 1.82 3.16
N ASP A 93 16.77 1.74 3.31
CA ASP A 93 17.45 0.68 4.07
C ASP A 93 17.30 0.80 5.59
N ASP A 94 16.78 1.92 6.10
CA ASP A 94 16.48 2.11 7.52
C ASP A 94 15.23 1.32 7.97
N PHE A 95 14.50 0.75 7.01
CA PHE A 95 13.21 0.11 7.23
C PHE A 95 13.26 -1.39 6.97
N GLU A 96 13.22 -2.20 8.02
CA GLU A 96 13.13 -3.66 7.94
C GLU A 96 11.76 -4.12 7.43
N ASN A 97 11.64 -5.38 6.96
CA ASN A 97 10.34 -5.94 6.58
C ASN A 97 9.37 -5.96 7.77
N ASP A 98 8.08 -5.96 7.46
CA ASP A 98 6.95 -6.10 8.40
C ASP A 98 6.76 -4.93 9.40
N ILE A 99 7.63 -3.93 9.40
CA ILE A 99 7.39 -2.71 10.18
C ILE A 99 6.25 -1.91 9.54
N TRP A 100 5.37 -1.37 10.39
CA TRP A 100 4.26 -0.54 9.95
C TRP A 100 4.67 0.92 9.85
N LEU A 101 4.36 1.52 8.69
CA LEU A 101 4.65 2.91 8.40
C LEU A 101 3.38 3.63 7.95
N LYS A 102 3.31 4.90 8.31
CA LYS A 102 2.46 5.90 7.66
C LYS A 102 3.33 6.76 6.75
N VAL A 103 2.95 6.86 5.49
CA VAL A 103 3.68 7.62 4.48
C VAL A 103 2.79 8.71 3.91
N ARG A 104 3.25 9.95 4.04
CA ARG A 104 2.70 11.10 3.33
C ARG A 104 3.67 11.54 2.26
N GLY A 105 3.15 11.85 1.09
CA GLY A 105 3.99 12.26 -0.02
C GLY A 105 3.19 12.56 -1.26
N THR A 106 3.89 12.46 -2.39
CA THR A 106 3.33 12.73 -3.71
C THR A 106 3.78 11.64 -4.69
N PHE A 107 2.91 11.25 -5.62
CA PHE A 107 3.32 10.38 -6.71
C PHE A 107 4.34 11.06 -7.62
N GLY A 108 5.32 10.30 -8.07
CA GLY A 108 6.35 10.74 -9.00
C GLY A 108 6.84 9.58 -9.87
N THR A 109 7.76 9.91 -10.77
CA THR A 109 8.35 8.93 -11.69
C THR A 109 9.85 8.86 -11.44
N VAL A 110 10.36 7.64 -11.26
CA VAL A 110 11.80 7.39 -11.15
C VAL A 110 12.21 6.35 -12.18
N THR A 111 13.48 6.34 -12.56
CA THR A 111 14.01 5.37 -13.52
C THR A 111 14.67 4.22 -12.78
N VAL A 112 14.09 3.02 -12.88
CA VAL A 112 14.65 1.79 -12.32
C VAL A 112 15.03 0.87 -13.47
N ARG A 113 16.31 0.48 -13.55
CA ARG A 113 16.83 -0.40 -14.63
C ARG A 113 16.41 0.07 -16.02
N ASN A 114 16.60 1.36 -16.30
CA ASN A 114 16.24 2.05 -17.55
C ASN A 114 14.74 2.03 -17.92
N LYS A 115 13.85 1.81 -16.94
CA LYS A 115 12.41 1.91 -17.13
C LYS A 115 11.81 2.93 -16.17
N PRO A 116 10.97 3.87 -16.64
CA PRO A 116 10.25 4.75 -15.75
C PRO A 116 9.22 3.92 -14.97
N VAL A 117 9.16 4.14 -13.67
CA VAL A 117 8.21 3.49 -12.76
C VAL A 117 7.52 4.55 -11.91
N LEU A 118 6.23 4.34 -11.67
CA LEU A 118 5.44 5.17 -10.76
C LEU A 118 5.80 4.80 -9.33
N VAL A 119 6.17 5.79 -8.53
CA VAL A 119 6.52 5.64 -7.12
C VAL A 119 5.85 6.73 -6.29
N VAL A 120 5.78 6.52 -4.99
CA VAL A 120 5.53 7.58 -4.03
C VAL A 120 6.87 8.14 -3.57
N LEU A 121 7.01 9.46 -3.68
CA LEU A 121 8.10 10.23 -3.11
C LEU A 121 7.62 10.77 -1.75
N PRO A 122 8.16 10.28 -0.63
CA PRO A 122 7.67 10.63 0.69
C PRO A 122 8.17 12.02 1.12
N ASP A 123 7.25 12.84 1.63
CA ASP A 123 7.56 14.06 2.39
C ASP A 123 7.75 13.74 3.89
N GLN A 124 7.02 12.72 4.37
CA GLN A 124 7.08 12.25 5.75
C GLN A 124 6.89 10.73 5.80
N ILE A 125 7.74 10.07 6.58
CA ILE A 125 7.60 8.65 6.93
C ILE A 125 7.56 8.56 8.46
N GLU A 126 6.54 7.92 8.99
CA GLU A 126 6.35 7.72 10.43
C GLU A 126 6.21 6.23 10.71
N THR A 127 7.05 5.69 11.59
CA THR A 127 6.84 4.34 12.14
C THR A 127 5.66 4.37 13.10
N ILE A 128 4.70 3.47 12.89
CA ILE A 128 3.50 3.36 13.72
C ILE A 128 3.39 1.94 14.29
N PRO A 129 2.68 1.72 15.41
CA PRO A 129 2.28 0.38 15.78
C PRO A 129 1.37 -0.22 14.71
N GLU A 130 1.31 -1.55 14.66
CA GLU A 130 0.34 -2.25 13.82
C GLU A 130 -1.08 -1.72 14.08
N PRO A 131 -1.80 -1.24 13.04
CA PRO A 131 -3.12 -0.68 13.21
C PRO A 131 -4.12 -1.80 13.52
N GLN A 132 -5.19 -1.45 14.23
CA GLN A 132 -6.30 -2.39 14.48
C GLN A 132 -6.87 -2.97 13.17
N LYS A 133 -6.91 -2.17 12.10
CA LYS A 133 -7.33 -2.62 10.77
C LYS A 133 -6.13 -3.13 9.97
N VAL A 134 -5.73 -4.37 10.23
CA VAL A 134 -4.57 -5.00 9.56
C VAL A 134 -4.87 -5.25 8.07
N TYR A 135 -6.13 -5.54 7.73
CA TYR A 135 -6.54 -5.97 6.39
C TYR A 135 -7.23 -4.86 5.60
N ILE A 136 -7.28 -5.04 4.28
CA ILE A 136 -8.25 -4.39 3.41
C ILE A 136 -9.19 -5.46 2.87
N ASN A 137 -10.49 -5.18 2.91
CA ASN A 137 -11.48 -6.03 2.25
C ASN A 137 -11.27 -5.94 0.73
N GLY A 138 -10.81 -7.01 0.09
CA GLY A 138 -10.76 -7.08 -1.36
C GLY A 138 -12.05 -7.65 -1.90
N VAL A 139 -13.18 -6.93 -1.79
CA VAL A 139 -14.39 -7.34 -2.52
C VAL A 139 -14.07 -7.21 -4.00
N PHE A 140 -13.94 -8.34 -4.67
CA PHE A 140 -13.86 -8.46 -6.13
C PHE A 140 -15.26 -8.68 -6.70
#